data_AF-A0A662D6K0-F1
#
_entry.id   AF-A0A662D6K0-F1
#
_cell.length_a   1.000
_cell.length_b   1.000
_cell.length_c   1.000
_cell.angle_alpha   90.00
_cell.angle_beta   90.00
_cell.angle_gamma   90.00
#
_symmetry.space_group_name_H-M   'P 1'
#
loop_
_entity.id
_entity.type
_entity.pdbx_description
1 polymer ?
#
loop_
_entity_poly.entity_id
_entity_poly.type
_entity_poly.pdbx_seq_one_letter_code
_entity_poly.pdbx_strand_id
1 'polypeptide(L)'
;MATDDPKQKRKVMSGAGFEPATLNDSKEISSSLFLDTKERIYRLLIQHIRQAEIARLLGVSRQYVNQVTKELEEAGVIKCMNPGGKPKSYAATGRGYAYVKQNKAGVAPDLCRVHLVACRAMILRPPTEPIKWTKTWTLPNGTQYFLRKELLDIGIVSFVRVKSASSDQLIIFMPEKYMSPDELQDHETKLEAYTQRAANWFMKTYGCQLGLLELNQKPHFAFEESSEIAAIVKKLNLSWPNFWIDDSGGHHDWETTDKKLAIARAEAPQRILILEEKVAALENTTEKIIGSMERLETKIDELLALSQTPLKPPDNREVV
;
A
#
# COMPACT_ATOMS: atom_id res chain seq x y z
N MET A 1 29.31 -59.21 36.74
CA MET A 1 28.06 -58.88 36.05
C MET A 1 28.45 -58.28 34.72
N ALA A 2 28.13 -58.99 33.64
CA ALA A 2 28.38 -58.63 32.27
C ALA A 2 27.17 -57.88 31.71
N THR A 3 27.42 -56.83 30.92
CA THR A 3 26.54 -56.27 29.86
C THR A 3 27.36 -55.18 29.17
N ASP A 4 27.99 -55.45 28.03
CA ASP A 4 27.45 -55.46 26.66
C ASP A 4 27.26 -54.06 26.06
N ASP A 5 28.08 -53.84 25.03
CA ASP A 5 28.31 -52.63 24.25
C ASP A 5 27.70 -52.85 22.84
N PRO A 6 26.71 -52.06 22.38
CA PRO A 6 26.14 -52.26 21.05
C PRO A 6 26.79 -51.33 20.02
N LYS A 7 27.71 -51.93 19.26
CA LYS A 7 28.17 -51.46 17.95
C LYS A 7 27.00 -51.25 16.99
N GLN A 8 26.72 -50.00 16.61
CA GLN A 8 25.86 -49.70 15.45
C GLN A 8 26.66 -49.56 14.16
N LYS A 9 26.24 -50.36 13.18
CA LYS A 9 26.79 -50.55 11.84
C LYS A 9 26.59 -49.29 10.98
N ARG A 10 27.68 -48.80 10.38
CA ARG A 10 27.65 -47.86 9.25
C ARG A 10 27.07 -48.55 8.02
N LYS A 11 25.96 -48.02 7.50
CA LYS A 11 25.40 -48.39 6.19
C LYS A 11 26.02 -47.46 5.14
N VAL A 12 26.87 -48.04 4.29
CA VAL A 12 27.43 -47.41 3.10
C VAL A 12 26.33 -47.35 2.04
N MET A 13 25.94 -46.16 1.60
CA MET A 13 25.18 -45.98 0.36
C MET A 13 26.13 -45.36 -0.68
N SER A 14 26.53 -46.20 -1.63
CA SER A 14 26.89 -45.84 -2.99
C SER A 14 25.78 -44.96 -3.59
N GLY A 15 26.07 -43.79 -4.13
CA GLY A 15 26.69 -43.66 -5.45
C GLY A 15 25.64 -43.11 -6.42
N ALA A 16 25.38 -41.81 -6.35
CA ALA A 16 24.62 -41.08 -7.36
C ALA A 16 25.61 -40.17 -8.10
N GLY A 17 25.70 -40.38 -9.41
CA GLY A 17 26.64 -39.71 -10.30
C GLY A 17 26.44 -38.20 -10.29
N PHE A 18 27.54 -37.48 -10.07
CA PHE A 18 27.63 -36.06 -10.38
C PHE A 18 27.90 -35.96 -11.89
N GLU A 19 26.85 -35.66 -12.66
CA GLU A 19 27.01 -35.14 -14.01
C GLU A 19 27.63 -33.74 -13.91
N PRO A 20 28.74 -33.45 -14.62
CA PRO A 20 29.27 -32.10 -14.68
C PRO A 20 28.30 -31.25 -15.50
N ALA A 21 27.57 -30.36 -14.82
CA ALA A 21 26.77 -29.33 -15.47
C ALA A 21 27.64 -28.58 -16.48
N THR A 22 27.30 -28.76 -17.75
CA THR A 22 27.92 -28.09 -18.88
C THR A 22 27.80 -26.58 -18.71
N LEU A 23 28.93 -25.88 -18.79
CA LEU A 23 29.02 -24.44 -18.92
C LEU A 23 28.14 -23.97 -20.10
N ASN A 24 26.93 -23.51 -19.81
CA ASN A 24 26.14 -22.71 -20.75
C ASN A 24 25.18 -21.70 -20.07
N ASP A 25 25.44 -21.36 -18.81
CA ASP A 25 24.63 -20.39 -18.03
C ASP A 25 25.19 -18.95 -18.02
N SER A 26 26.18 -18.64 -18.86
CA SER A 26 26.77 -17.30 -18.93
C SER A 26 26.04 -16.33 -19.88
N LYS A 27 24.81 -16.64 -20.31
CA LYS A 27 24.02 -15.78 -21.22
C LYS A 27 22.74 -15.17 -20.64
N GLU A 28 22.37 -15.45 -19.39
CA GLU A 28 21.18 -14.84 -18.74
C GLU A 28 21.48 -13.74 -17.71
N ILE A 29 22.74 -13.32 -17.54
CA ILE A 29 23.10 -12.20 -16.64
C ILE A 29 23.00 -10.83 -17.35
N SER A 30 22.73 -10.80 -18.66
CA SER A 30 22.80 -9.55 -19.45
C SER A 30 21.48 -8.79 -19.61
N SER A 31 20.33 -9.30 -19.16
CA SER A 31 19.03 -8.63 -19.34
C SER A 31 18.56 -7.82 -18.12
N SER A 32 19.18 -8.00 -16.95
CA SER A 32 18.90 -7.19 -15.73
C SER A 32 19.68 -5.87 -15.66
N LEU A 33 20.52 -5.58 -16.67
CA LEU A 33 21.47 -4.47 -16.65
C LEU A 33 20.90 -3.11 -17.11
N PHE A 34 19.64 -3.08 -17.55
CA PHE A 34 18.92 -1.84 -17.85
C PHE A 34 17.73 -1.66 -16.91
N LEU A 35 18.01 -1.61 -15.60
CA LEU A 35 17.06 -1.00 -14.68
C LEU A 35 16.77 0.42 -15.20
N ASP A 36 15.49 0.71 -15.39
CA ASP A 36 14.99 2.03 -15.77
C ASP A 36 15.68 3.10 -14.91
N THR A 37 16.25 4.13 -15.54
CA THR A 37 17.01 5.19 -14.86
C THR A 37 16.21 5.79 -13.69
N LYS A 38 14.88 5.85 -13.83
CA LYS A 38 13.96 6.30 -12.77
C LYS A 38 13.90 5.33 -11.58
N GLU A 39 13.93 4.01 -11.79
CA GLU A 39 13.98 3.02 -10.71
C GLU A 39 15.30 3.13 -9.92
N ARG A 40 16.40 3.37 -10.63
CA ARG A 40 17.71 3.59 -9.99
C ARG A 40 17.71 4.86 -9.14
N ILE A 41 17.09 5.94 -9.61
CA ILE A 41 16.88 7.17 -8.83
C ILE A 41 16.07 6.86 -7.58
N TYR A 42 14.94 6.14 -7.69
CA TYR A 42 14.13 5.73 -6.55
C TYR A 42 14.94 4.97 -5.49
N ARG A 43 15.67 3.92 -5.88
CA ARG A 43 16.48 3.10 -4.96
C ARG A 43 17.55 3.92 -4.23
N LEU A 44 18.18 4.89 -4.91
CA LEU A 44 19.18 5.75 -4.30
C LEU A 44 18.57 6.81 -3.37
N LEU A 45 17.37 7.32 -3.67
CA LEU A 45 16.65 8.26 -2.81
C LEU A 45 16.27 7.62 -1.47
N ILE A 46 15.79 6.37 -1.48
CA ILE A 46 15.42 5.64 -0.25
C ILE A 46 16.63 5.21 0.58
N GLN A 47 17.82 5.14 -0.03
CA GLN A 47 19.12 4.99 0.64
C GLN A 47 19.64 6.33 1.20
N HIS A 48 18.84 7.39 1.14
CA HIS A 48 19.17 8.73 1.61
C HIS A 48 20.37 9.38 0.91
N ILE A 49 20.65 8.97 -0.34
CA ILE A 49 21.66 9.63 -1.16
C ILE A 49 21.12 10.97 -1.67
N ARG A 50 21.94 12.02 -1.60
CA ARG A 50 21.54 13.38 -2.03
C ARG A 50 21.29 13.42 -3.53
N GLN A 51 20.25 14.11 -3.99
CA GLN A 51 19.92 14.24 -5.42
C GLN A 51 21.10 14.68 -6.32
N ALA A 52 21.95 15.59 -5.83
CA ALA A 52 23.13 16.05 -6.57
C ALA A 52 24.24 14.98 -6.71
N GLU A 53 24.25 14.01 -5.80
CA GLU A 53 25.14 12.85 -5.81
C GLU A 53 24.56 11.74 -6.70
N ILE A 54 23.24 11.51 -6.62
CA ILE A 54 22.50 10.64 -7.55
C ILE A 54 22.73 11.07 -9.01
N ALA A 55 22.62 12.36 -9.31
CA ALA A 55 22.84 12.89 -10.66
C ALA A 55 24.25 12.57 -11.19
N ARG A 56 25.28 12.71 -10.34
CA ARG A 56 26.68 12.37 -10.67
C ARG A 56 26.88 10.87 -10.86
N LEU A 57 26.30 10.04 -9.99
CA LEU A 57 26.42 8.58 -10.06
C LEU A 57 25.75 7.98 -11.31
N LEU A 58 24.64 8.59 -11.76
CA LEU A 58 23.86 8.08 -12.89
C LEU A 58 24.19 8.77 -14.21
N GLY A 59 25.07 9.79 -14.23
CA GLY A 59 25.41 10.54 -15.45
C GLY A 59 24.24 11.33 -16.05
N VAL A 60 23.31 11.79 -15.22
CA VAL A 60 22.11 12.55 -15.65
C VAL A 60 22.10 13.95 -15.06
N SER A 61 21.28 14.85 -15.62
CA SER A 61 21.15 16.21 -15.10
C SER A 61 20.47 16.22 -13.72
N ARG A 62 20.86 17.18 -12.87
CA ARG A 62 20.21 17.39 -11.57
C ARG A 62 18.74 17.78 -11.71
N GLN A 63 18.38 18.47 -12.80
CA GLN A 63 17.00 18.81 -13.13
C GLN A 63 16.16 17.55 -13.37
N TYR A 64 16.70 16.57 -14.12
CA TYR A 64 16.02 15.30 -14.36
C TYR A 64 15.78 14.53 -13.07
N VAL A 65 16.79 14.42 -12.19
CA VAL A 65 16.61 13.78 -10.87
C VAL A 65 15.53 14.47 -10.04
N ASN A 66 15.49 15.80 -10.06
CA ASN A 66 14.48 16.57 -9.34
C ASN A 66 13.06 16.35 -9.93
N GLN A 67 12.93 16.31 -11.26
CA GLN A 67 11.67 15.98 -11.94
C GLN A 67 11.19 14.58 -11.54
N VAL A 68 12.05 13.57 -11.64
CA VAL A 68 11.72 12.20 -11.25
C VAL A 68 11.36 12.10 -9.77
N THR A 69 12.07 12.84 -8.91
CA THR A 69 11.73 12.90 -7.47
C THR A 69 10.34 13.45 -7.25
N LYS A 70 9.95 14.53 -7.95
CA LYS A 70 8.60 15.09 -7.88
C LYS A 70 7.56 14.09 -8.39
N GLU A 71 7.79 13.47 -9.54
CA GLU A 71 6.89 12.45 -10.09
C GLU A 71 6.70 11.27 -9.11
N LEU A 72 7.77 10.83 -8.44
CA LEU A 72 7.69 9.76 -7.43
C LEU A 72 6.98 10.21 -6.14
N GLU A 73 7.13 11.47 -5.74
CA GLU A 73 6.47 12.07 -4.59
C GLU A 73 4.97 12.28 -4.86
N GLU A 74 4.62 12.82 -6.04
CA GLU A 74 3.24 12.98 -6.55
C GLU A 74 2.55 11.61 -6.73
N ALA A 75 3.27 10.60 -7.22
CA ALA A 75 2.77 9.23 -7.28
C ALA A 75 2.67 8.54 -5.90
N GLY A 76 3.08 9.22 -4.83
CA GLY A 76 3.02 8.72 -3.45
C GLY A 76 3.94 7.53 -3.20
N VAL A 77 5.03 7.36 -3.96
CA VAL A 77 5.97 6.24 -3.87
C VAL A 77 7.14 6.53 -2.93
N ILE A 78 7.47 7.81 -2.80
CA ILE A 78 8.39 8.33 -1.80
C ILE A 78 7.75 9.49 -1.06
N LYS A 79 8.22 9.76 0.17
CA LYS A 79 7.84 10.94 0.96
C LYS A 79 9.08 11.69 1.40
N CYS A 80 9.05 13.02 1.33
CA CYS A 80 10.09 13.87 1.90
C CYS A 80 10.02 13.83 3.43
N MET A 81 11.09 13.37 4.08
CA MET A 81 11.18 13.23 5.53
C MET A 81 11.49 14.56 6.25
N ASN A 82 12.00 15.55 5.52
CA ASN A 82 12.40 16.85 6.04
C ASN A 82 12.10 17.98 5.03
N PRO A 83 10.83 18.37 4.82
CA PRO A 83 10.44 19.31 3.77
C PRO A 83 11.17 20.67 3.84
N GLY A 84 11.48 21.17 5.03
CA GLY A 84 12.27 22.40 5.24
C GLY A 84 13.79 22.20 5.28
N GLY A 85 14.26 20.95 5.23
CA GLY A 85 15.67 20.61 5.36
C GLY A 85 16.49 20.82 4.08
N LYS A 86 17.76 21.19 4.26
CA LYS A 86 18.76 21.25 3.19
C LYS A 86 20.00 20.46 3.65
N PRO A 87 20.25 19.25 3.12
CA PRO A 87 19.55 18.60 1.99
C PRO A 87 18.22 17.94 2.37
N LYS A 88 17.34 17.75 1.38
CA LYS A 88 16.13 16.92 1.50
C LYS A 88 16.48 15.44 1.51
N SER A 89 15.75 14.68 2.32
CA SER A 89 15.86 13.25 2.55
C SER A 89 14.51 12.60 2.26
N TYR A 90 14.53 11.43 1.61
CA TYR A 90 13.33 10.75 1.16
C TYR A 90 13.28 9.33 1.75
N ALA A 91 12.06 8.81 1.96
CA ALA A 91 11.81 7.43 2.36
C ALA A 91 10.72 6.80 1.49
N ALA A 92 10.76 5.47 1.34
CA ALA A 92 9.71 4.72 0.66
C ALA A 92 8.40 4.75 1.47
N THR A 93 7.27 4.93 0.80
CA THR A 93 5.93 4.92 1.42
C THR A 93 5.33 3.50 1.52
N GLY A 94 5.95 2.51 0.88
CA GLY A 94 5.42 1.15 0.74
C GLY A 94 4.84 0.86 -0.64
N ARG A 95 4.55 1.88 -1.47
CA ARG A 95 4.25 1.66 -2.90
C ARG A 95 5.51 1.17 -3.62
N GLY A 96 5.44 0.01 -4.27
CA GLY A 96 6.54 -0.48 -5.10
C GLY A 96 6.71 0.38 -6.36
N TYR A 97 7.94 0.57 -6.83
CA TYR A 97 8.21 1.31 -8.08
C TYR A 97 7.44 0.73 -9.29
N ALA A 98 7.20 -0.60 -9.31
CA ALA A 98 6.39 -1.27 -10.32
C ALA A 98 4.96 -0.72 -10.45
N TYR A 99 4.38 -0.18 -9.37
CA TYR A 99 3.04 0.40 -9.34
C TYR A 99 2.93 1.69 -10.16
N VAL A 100 4.00 2.50 -10.19
CA VAL A 100 4.09 3.72 -11.01
C VAL A 100 4.01 3.41 -12.50
N LYS A 101 4.57 2.26 -12.90
CA LYS A 101 4.60 1.84 -14.30
C LYS A 101 3.21 1.42 -14.81
N GLN A 102 2.33 0.97 -13.92
CA GLN A 102 0.98 0.50 -14.26
C GLN A 102 -0.07 1.64 -14.24
N ASN A 103 0.12 2.69 -13.43
CA ASN A 103 -0.86 3.78 -13.28
C ASN A 103 -0.78 4.92 -14.32
N LYS A 104 -0.42 4.62 -15.56
CA LYS A 104 -0.54 5.62 -16.66
C LYS A 104 -2.00 5.97 -17.02
N ALA A 105 -2.98 5.28 -16.43
CA ALA A 105 -4.42 5.44 -16.71
C ALA A 105 -5.16 6.44 -15.79
N GLY A 106 -4.45 7.20 -14.94
CA GLY A 106 -5.00 8.43 -14.35
C GLY A 106 -5.83 8.31 -13.06
N VAL A 107 -6.11 7.11 -12.55
CA VAL A 107 -6.73 6.93 -11.22
C VAL A 107 -5.80 6.05 -10.38
N ALA A 108 -4.97 6.66 -9.55
CA ALA A 108 -4.22 5.91 -8.55
C ALA A 108 -5.20 5.46 -7.46
N PRO A 109 -5.26 4.17 -7.11
CA PRO A 109 -6.06 3.72 -5.97
C PRO A 109 -5.70 4.52 -4.72
N ASP A 110 -6.71 5.01 -4.01
CA ASP A 110 -6.54 5.60 -2.69
C ASP A 110 -5.95 4.54 -1.78
N LEU A 111 -4.67 4.70 -1.46
CA LEU A 111 -4.04 3.78 -0.54
C LEU A 111 -4.43 4.14 0.88
N CYS A 112 -4.86 3.13 1.60
CA CYS A 112 -5.15 3.26 3.01
C CYS A 112 -3.84 3.34 3.80
N ARG A 113 -3.67 4.40 4.57
CA ARG A 113 -2.59 4.54 5.55
C ARG A 113 -2.97 3.74 6.80
N VAL A 114 -2.35 2.59 6.96
CA VAL A 114 -2.46 1.76 8.16
C VAL A 114 -1.43 2.26 9.18
N HIS A 115 -1.91 2.78 10.30
CA HIS A 115 -1.08 3.36 11.34
C HIS A 115 -1.51 2.91 12.75
N LEU A 116 -0.74 3.34 13.74
CA LEU A 116 -0.91 2.92 15.15
C LEU A 116 -0.87 1.40 15.35
N VAL A 117 -0.16 0.67 14.47
CA VAL A 117 0.07 -0.75 14.66
C VAL A 117 1.08 -0.92 15.80
N ALA A 118 0.60 -1.46 16.92
CA ALA A 118 1.44 -1.75 18.07
C ALA A 118 1.13 -3.13 18.65
N CYS A 119 2.18 -3.89 18.93
CA CYS A 119 2.10 -5.13 19.69
C CYS A 119 2.89 -4.99 20.98
N ARG A 120 2.50 -5.73 22.00
CA ARG A 120 3.18 -5.80 23.28
C ARG A 120 3.61 -7.23 23.58
N ALA A 121 4.71 -7.38 24.30
CA ALA A 121 5.11 -8.65 24.89
C ALA A 121 5.71 -8.41 26.28
N MET A 122 5.49 -9.36 27.19
CA MET A 122 6.16 -9.36 28.50
C MET A 122 7.65 -9.65 28.32
N ILE A 123 8.50 -8.97 29.08
CA ILE A 123 9.93 -9.27 29.15
C ILE A 123 10.12 -10.38 30.18
N LEU A 124 10.28 -11.62 29.72
CA LEU A 124 10.47 -12.79 30.56
C LEU A 124 11.90 -12.86 31.13
N ARG A 125 12.88 -12.46 30.31
CA ARG A 125 14.27 -12.30 30.73
C ARG A 125 14.75 -10.91 30.33
N PRO A 126 15.27 -10.10 31.27
CA PRO A 126 15.73 -8.76 30.97
C PRO A 126 16.92 -8.80 29.98
N PRO A 127 17.15 -7.68 29.25
CA PRO A 127 18.33 -7.52 28.40
C PRO A 127 19.63 -7.81 29.15
N THR A 128 20.50 -8.63 28.57
CA THR A 128 21.86 -8.87 29.07
C THR A 128 22.82 -7.80 28.58
N GLU A 129 22.59 -7.27 27.38
CA GLU A 129 23.37 -6.17 26.81
C GLU A 129 22.76 -4.81 27.18
N PRO A 130 23.60 -3.78 27.43
CA PRO A 130 23.11 -2.45 27.77
C PRO A 130 22.38 -1.81 26.58
N ILE A 131 21.15 -1.36 26.81
CA ILE A 131 20.35 -0.65 25.81
C ILE A 131 20.55 0.85 25.97
N LYS A 132 21.06 1.51 24.92
CA LYS A 132 21.07 2.98 24.84
C LYS A 132 19.69 3.48 24.43
N TRP A 133 18.89 3.88 25.41
CA TRP A 133 17.57 4.46 25.18
C TRP A 133 17.69 5.90 24.65
N THR A 134 16.83 6.27 23.70
CA THR A 134 16.80 7.62 23.11
C THR A 134 16.07 8.59 24.04
N LYS A 135 15.03 8.12 24.73
CA LYS A 135 14.25 8.93 25.67
C LYS A 135 13.80 8.06 26.84
N THR A 136 13.84 8.62 28.04
CA THR A 136 13.35 7.97 29.26
C THR A 136 12.48 8.95 30.05
N TRP A 137 11.36 8.48 30.60
CA TRP A 137 10.51 9.29 31.47
C TRP A 137 9.81 8.42 32.52
N THR A 138 9.44 9.04 33.63
CA THR A 138 8.76 8.37 34.74
C THR A 138 7.45 9.09 35.02
N LEU A 139 6.35 8.36 35.12
CA LEU A 139 5.04 8.91 35.51
C LEU A 139 4.95 9.08 37.04
N PRO A 140 4.02 9.91 37.56
CA PRO A 140 3.84 10.10 39.01
C PRO A 140 3.57 8.82 39.80
N ASN A 141 3.02 7.78 39.14
CA ASN A 141 2.78 6.46 39.74
C ASN A 141 4.03 5.56 39.80
N GLY A 142 5.22 6.07 39.44
CA GLY A 142 6.48 5.33 39.43
C GLY A 142 6.72 4.47 38.19
N THR A 143 5.79 4.42 37.24
CA THR A 143 5.98 3.66 35.99
C THR A 143 7.03 4.35 35.11
N GLN A 144 8.06 3.60 34.73
CA GLN A 144 9.15 4.08 33.89
C GLN A 144 8.94 3.65 32.44
N TYR A 145 9.23 4.55 31.52
CA TYR A 145 9.14 4.34 30.09
C TYR A 145 10.50 4.60 29.45
N PHE A 146 10.87 3.72 28.53
CA PHE A 146 12.13 3.81 27.79
C PHE A 146 11.85 3.65 26.31
N LEU A 147 12.13 4.67 25.52
CA LEU A 147 11.92 4.70 24.08
C LEU A 147 13.25 4.57 23.34
N ARG A 148 13.26 3.70 22.34
CA ARG A 148 14.30 3.62 21.31
C ARG A 148 13.66 3.50 19.94
N LYS A 149 14.20 4.22 18.95
CA LYS A 149 13.80 4.07 17.55
C LYS A 149 14.93 3.41 16.78
N GLU A 150 14.59 2.41 15.98
CA GLU A 150 15.57 1.75 15.11
C GLU A 150 15.08 1.66 13.67
N LEU A 151 16.00 1.84 12.72
CA LEU A 151 15.74 1.62 11.31
C LEU A 151 15.96 0.14 10.99
N LEU A 152 14.86 -0.57 10.68
CA LEU A 152 14.89 -1.95 10.21
C LEU A 152 14.54 -1.99 8.71
N ASP A 153 14.62 -3.19 8.11
CA ASP A 153 14.22 -3.45 6.72
C ASP A 153 12.78 -3.04 6.40
N ILE A 154 11.93 -3.01 7.42
CA ILE A 154 10.52 -2.62 7.35
C ILE A 154 10.26 -1.11 7.54
N GLY A 155 11.28 -0.34 7.92
CA GLY A 155 11.17 1.08 8.26
C GLY A 155 11.56 1.37 9.70
N ILE A 156 11.21 2.56 10.18
CA ILE A 156 11.54 3.00 11.55
C ILE A 156 10.56 2.37 12.54
N VAL A 157 11.05 1.44 13.35
CA VAL A 157 10.30 0.80 14.44
C VAL A 157 10.60 1.51 15.75
N SER A 158 9.58 1.77 16.56
CA SER A 158 9.77 2.31 17.91
C SER A 158 9.55 1.24 18.96
N PHE A 159 10.57 0.99 19.78
CA PHE A 159 10.52 0.09 20.93
C PHE A 159 10.33 0.91 22.19
N VAL A 160 9.25 0.63 22.94
CA VAL A 160 8.94 1.26 24.21
C VAL A 160 8.90 0.21 25.31
N ARG A 161 9.90 0.20 26.19
CA ARG A 161 9.85 -0.61 27.41
C ARG A 161 9.04 0.14 28.46
N VAL A 162 8.08 -0.54 29.06
CA VAL A 162 7.25 -0.04 30.17
C VAL A 162 7.55 -0.89 31.39
N LYS A 163 8.13 -0.29 32.41
CA LYS A 163 8.53 -0.96 33.65
C LYS A 163 7.79 -0.35 34.84
N SER A 164 6.97 -1.15 35.50
CA SER A 164 6.32 -0.83 36.77
C SER A 164 6.87 -1.74 37.89
N ALA A 165 6.33 -1.61 39.09
CA ALA A 165 6.68 -2.50 40.21
C ALA A 165 6.28 -3.96 39.96
N SER A 166 5.23 -4.21 39.17
CA SER A 166 4.63 -5.53 38.96
C SER A 166 4.75 -6.05 37.53
N SER A 167 5.24 -5.24 36.58
CA SER A 167 5.21 -5.58 35.16
C SER A 167 6.41 -4.98 34.43
N ASP A 168 6.95 -5.73 33.48
CA ASP A 168 8.00 -5.29 32.58
C ASP A 168 7.65 -5.78 31.18
N GLN A 169 7.32 -4.83 30.30
CA GLN A 169 6.76 -5.11 28.98
C GLN A 169 7.49 -4.30 27.92
N LEU A 170 7.53 -4.84 26.71
CA LEU A 170 8.02 -4.16 25.52
C LEU A 170 6.84 -3.95 24.58
N ILE A 171 6.57 -2.70 24.23
CA ILE A 171 5.62 -2.30 23.19
C ILE A 171 6.43 -1.97 21.93
N ILE A 172 6.05 -2.56 20.81
CA ILE A 172 6.68 -2.43 19.50
C ILE A 172 5.70 -1.69 18.60
N PHE A 173 5.98 -0.42 18.31
CA PHE A 173 5.23 0.38 17.35
C PHE A 173 5.85 0.22 15.97
N MET A 174 5.05 -0.30 15.06
CA MET A 174 5.44 -0.53 13.68
C MET A 174 5.36 0.77 12.87
N PRO A 175 6.19 0.92 11.83
CA PRO A 175 6.07 2.05 10.91
C PRO A 175 4.72 2.04 10.20
N GLU A 176 4.24 3.23 9.86
CA GLU A 176 3.06 3.41 9.01
C GLU A 176 3.26 2.73 7.65
N LYS A 177 2.18 2.17 7.10
CA LYS A 177 2.19 1.52 5.79
C LYS A 177 1.01 1.99 4.98
N TYR A 178 1.24 2.27 3.71
CA TYR A 178 0.18 2.49 2.74
C TYR A 178 -0.13 1.17 2.06
N MET A 179 -1.38 0.73 2.13
CA MET A 179 -1.83 -0.57 1.64
C MET A 179 -2.94 -0.43 0.60
N SER A 180 -2.91 -1.29 -0.42
CA SER A 180 -4.02 -1.44 -1.38
C SER A 180 -5.21 -2.19 -0.75
N PRO A 181 -6.40 -2.18 -1.39
CA PRO A 181 -7.54 -2.98 -0.93
C PRO A 181 -7.21 -4.46 -0.72
N ASP A 182 -6.49 -5.07 -1.66
CA ASP A 182 -6.07 -6.48 -1.58
C ASP A 182 -5.11 -6.70 -0.41
N GLU A 183 -4.18 -5.77 -0.19
CA GLU A 183 -3.24 -5.87 0.93
C GLU A 183 -3.90 -5.69 2.30
N LEU A 184 -4.97 -4.89 2.39
CA LEU A 184 -5.76 -4.72 3.60
C LEU A 184 -6.47 -6.01 4.02
N GLN A 185 -6.81 -6.91 3.08
CA GLN A 185 -7.43 -8.19 3.41
C GLN A 185 -6.50 -9.03 4.31
N ASP A 186 -5.21 -9.02 3.98
CA ASP A 186 -4.17 -9.82 4.66
C ASP A 186 -3.31 -9.01 5.64
N HIS A 187 -3.71 -7.79 5.99
CA HIS A 187 -2.85 -6.89 6.76
C HIS A 187 -2.47 -7.44 8.14
N GLU A 188 -3.40 -8.10 8.85
CA GLU A 188 -3.15 -8.67 10.19
C GLU A 188 -1.97 -9.64 10.16
N THR A 189 -2.02 -10.64 9.27
CA THR A 189 -0.94 -11.63 9.08
C THR A 189 0.39 -10.96 8.73
N LYS A 190 0.37 -9.96 7.83
CA LYS A 190 1.58 -9.23 7.44
C LYS A 190 2.16 -8.43 8.61
N LEU A 191 1.31 -7.74 9.37
CA LEU A 191 1.72 -6.94 10.52
C LEU A 191 2.26 -7.80 11.66
N GLU A 192 1.64 -8.94 11.94
CA GLU A 192 2.14 -9.93 12.90
C GLU A 192 3.52 -10.44 12.49
N ALA A 193 3.70 -10.82 11.22
CA ALA A 193 4.98 -11.27 10.70
C ALA A 193 6.05 -10.18 10.84
N TYR A 194 5.75 -8.93 10.48
CA TYR A 194 6.68 -7.81 10.61
C TYR A 194 7.04 -7.52 12.07
N THR A 195 6.05 -7.55 12.96
CA THR A 195 6.25 -7.34 14.39
C THR A 195 7.10 -8.45 15.00
N GLN A 196 6.85 -9.70 14.63
CA GLN A 196 7.65 -10.83 15.08
C GLN A 196 9.11 -10.70 14.65
N ARG A 197 9.37 -10.22 13.42
CA ARG A 197 10.73 -9.94 12.96
C ARG A 197 11.41 -8.84 13.79
N ALA A 198 10.70 -7.75 14.10
CA ALA A 198 11.21 -6.68 14.96
C ALA A 198 11.49 -7.18 16.40
N ALA A 199 10.60 -8.00 16.95
CA ALA A 199 10.77 -8.62 18.27
C ALA A 199 12.00 -9.55 18.29
N ASN A 200 12.16 -10.40 17.27
CA ASN A 200 13.31 -11.29 17.14
C ASN A 200 14.63 -10.52 17.01
N TRP A 201 14.62 -9.44 16.23
CA TRP A 201 15.76 -8.54 16.13
C TRP A 201 16.12 -7.94 17.50
N PHE A 202 15.13 -7.47 18.26
CA PHE A 202 15.35 -6.88 19.59
C PHE A 202 15.90 -7.92 20.58
N MET A 203 15.33 -9.13 20.62
CA MET A 203 15.79 -10.24 21.46
C MET A 203 17.25 -10.61 21.17
N LYS A 204 17.58 -10.78 19.88
CA LYS A 204 18.93 -11.14 19.45
C LYS A 204 19.94 -10.04 19.75
N THR A 205 19.57 -8.78 19.54
CA THR A 205 20.47 -7.63 19.70
C THR A 205 20.80 -7.38 21.17
N TYR A 206 19.84 -7.58 22.08
CA TYR A 206 19.99 -7.21 23.48
C TYR A 206 20.03 -8.40 24.45
N GLY A 207 20.00 -9.62 23.93
CA GLY A 207 20.04 -10.85 24.72
C GLY A 207 18.87 -11.03 25.70
N CYS A 208 17.70 -10.48 25.38
CA CYS A 208 16.49 -10.62 26.20
C CYS A 208 15.58 -11.75 25.70
N GLN A 209 14.62 -12.16 26.53
CA GLN A 209 13.56 -13.09 26.14
C GLN A 209 12.20 -12.41 26.30
N LEU A 210 11.43 -12.39 25.22
CA LEU A 210 10.06 -11.87 25.19
C LEU A 210 9.06 -13.03 25.31
N GLY A 211 7.90 -12.73 25.89
CA GLY A 211 6.73 -13.62 25.89
C GLY A 211 5.99 -13.59 24.57
N LEU A 212 4.76 -14.09 24.57
CA LEU A 212 3.89 -14.06 23.40
C LEU A 212 3.59 -12.61 23.02
N LEU A 213 3.62 -12.31 21.72
CA LEU A 213 3.19 -11.03 21.20
C LEU A 213 1.67 -10.95 21.22
N GLU A 214 1.15 -9.88 21.80
CA GLU A 214 -0.27 -9.54 21.82
C GLU A 214 -0.47 -8.22 21.09
N LEU A 215 -1.61 -8.07 20.40
CA LEU A 215 -1.99 -6.78 19.86
C LEU A 215 -2.23 -5.79 21.00
N ASN A 216 -1.50 -4.68 21.01
CA ASN A 216 -1.64 -3.65 22.05
C ASN A 216 -2.84 -2.75 21.78
N GLN A 217 -3.10 -2.43 20.51
CA GLN A 217 -4.23 -1.62 20.07
C GLN A 217 -4.65 -2.02 18.65
N LYS A 218 -5.93 -1.81 18.32
CA LYS A 218 -6.41 -2.02 16.95
C LYS A 218 -5.73 -1.03 16.01
N PRO A 219 -5.34 -1.45 14.79
CA PRO A 219 -4.80 -0.54 13.79
C PRO A 219 -5.85 0.50 13.40
N HIS A 220 -5.37 1.70 13.05
CA HIS A 220 -6.18 2.73 12.45
C HIS A 220 -5.95 2.73 10.94
N PHE A 221 -7.05 2.89 10.20
CA PHE A 221 -7.08 2.95 8.74
C PHE A 221 -7.43 4.37 8.34
N ALA A 222 -6.46 5.10 7.79
CA ALA A 222 -6.58 6.50 7.44
C ALA A 222 -6.57 6.70 5.92
N PHE A 223 -7.38 7.64 5.45
CA PHE A 223 -7.51 8.04 4.04
C PHE A 223 -7.46 9.56 4.00
N GLU A 224 -6.59 10.11 3.16
CA GLU A 224 -6.49 11.57 3.01
C GLU A 224 -7.75 12.10 2.34
N GLU A 225 -8.34 13.14 2.93
CA GLU A 225 -9.55 13.79 2.42
C GLU A 225 -9.29 15.22 1.97
N SER A 226 -10.20 15.70 1.12
CA SER A 226 -10.20 17.09 0.71
C SER A 226 -10.62 17.99 1.88
N SER A 227 -10.05 19.20 1.92
CA SER A 227 -10.35 20.19 2.95
C SER A 227 -11.83 20.60 2.98
N GLU A 228 -12.50 20.55 1.84
CA GLU A 228 -13.93 20.83 1.68
C GLU A 228 -14.78 19.76 2.39
N ILE A 229 -14.45 18.48 2.19
CA ILE A 229 -15.15 17.37 2.85
C ILE A 229 -14.95 17.45 4.36
N ALA A 230 -13.72 17.66 4.82
CA ALA A 230 -13.41 17.83 6.24
C ALA A 230 -14.19 19.00 6.87
N ALA A 231 -14.24 20.15 6.18
CA ALA A 231 -15.00 21.32 6.63
C ALA A 231 -16.52 21.04 6.72
N ILE A 232 -17.08 20.30 5.76
CA ILE A 232 -18.50 19.90 5.78
C ILE A 232 -18.78 18.97 6.96
N VAL A 233 -17.97 17.92 7.15
CA VAL A 233 -18.14 16.96 8.25
C VAL A 233 -18.10 17.66 9.61
N LYS A 234 -17.13 18.58 9.79
CA LYS A 234 -16.98 19.39 10.99
C LYS A 234 -18.16 20.33 11.22
N LYS A 235 -18.62 21.01 10.17
CA LYS A 235 -19.76 21.94 10.23
C LYS A 235 -21.07 21.22 10.57
N LEU A 236 -21.25 20.01 10.05
CA LEU A 236 -22.43 19.19 10.28
C LEU A 236 -22.35 18.35 11.57
N ASN A 237 -21.21 18.38 12.27
CA ASN A 237 -20.94 17.56 13.45
C ASN A 237 -21.30 16.08 13.23
N LEU A 238 -20.95 15.56 12.05
CA LEU A 238 -21.25 14.17 11.69
C LEU A 238 -20.33 13.25 12.49
N SER A 239 -20.88 12.60 13.52
CA SER A 239 -20.22 11.49 14.20
C SER A 239 -20.87 10.18 13.76
N TRP A 240 -20.07 9.27 13.21
CA TRP A 240 -20.49 7.89 13.00
C TRP A 240 -19.71 6.98 13.97
N PRO A 241 -20.30 5.88 14.46
CA PRO A 241 -19.71 5.09 15.56
C PRO A 241 -18.29 4.58 15.33
N ASN A 242 -17.93 4.30 14.07
CA ASN A 242 -16.66 3.68 13.70
C ASN A 242 -15.76 4.58 12.85
N PHE A 243 -16.05 5.88 12.78
CA PHE A 243 -15.33 6.80 11.92
C PHE A 243 -15.12 8.15 12.60
N TRP A 244 -13.99 8.79 12.32
CA TRP A 244 -13.71 10.17 12.69
C TRP A 244 -12.83 10.84 11.63
N ILE A 245 -12.86 12.18 11.60
CA ILE A 245 -11.84 12.97 10.89
C ILE A 245 -10.75 13.31 11.89
N ASP A 246 -9.51 12.94 11.59
CA ASP A 246 -8.35 13.45 12.29
C ASP A 246 -7.77 14.65 11.54
N ASP A 247 -7.76 15.81 12.21
CA ASP A 247 -7.13 17.05 11.73
C ASP A 247 -5.67 17.17 12.23
N SER A 248 -5.13 16.12 12.86
CA SER A 248 -3.79 16.17 13.44
C SER A 248 -2.69 16.25 12.37
N GLY A 249 -1.65 17.05 12.65
CA GLY A 249 -0.50 17.17 11.74
C GLY A 249 -0.73 17.98 10.46
N GLY A 250 -1.86 18.67 10.33
CA GLY A 250 -2.16 19.53 9.17
C GLY A 250 -2.65 18.76 7.93
N HIS A 251 -3.01 17.49 8.12
CA HIS A 251 -3.73 16.69 7.14
C HIS A 251 -5.16 16.49 7.62
N HIS A 252 -6.07 16.24 6.68
CA HIS A 252 -7.45 15.89 6.99
C HIS A 252 -7.64 14.43 6.65
N ASP A 253 -7.54 13.57 7.65
CA ASP A 253 -7.62 12.13 7.42
C ASP A 253 -8.99 11.61 7.87
N TRP A 254 -9.69 10.95 6.95
CA TRP A 254 -10.79 10.07 7.28
C TRP A 254 -10.21 8.81 7.91
N GLU A 255 -10.57 8.52 9.16
CA GLU A 255 -10.04 7.38 9.90
C GLU A 255 -11.13 6.42 10.36
N THR A 256 -10.79 5.13 10.41
CA THR A 256 -11.64 4.09 11.00
C THR A 256 -10.80 3.02 11.69
N THR A 257 -11.40 2.28 12.63
CA THR A 257 -10.86 0.99 13.13
C THR A 257 -11.55 -0.22 12.50
N ASP A 258 -12.56 -0.01 11.65
CA ASP A 258 -13.31 -1.07 10.98
C ASP A 258 -12.64 -1.46 9.66
N LYS A 259 -12.00 -2.63 9.65
CA LYS A 259 -11.33 -3.22 8.47
C LYS A 259 -12.26 -3.30 7.26
N LYS A 260 -13.54 -3.68 7.44
CA LYS A 260 -14.48 -3.84 6.33
C LYS A 260 -14.81 -2.50 5.71
N LEU A 261 -14.98 -1.47 6.55
CA LEU A 261 -15.23 -0.12 6.08
C LEU A 261 -14.02 0.47 5.35
N ALA A 262 -12.81 0.23 5.87
CA ALA A 262 -11.56 0.63 5.21
C ALA A 262 -11.42 -0.02 3.82
N ILE A 263 -11.65 -1.33 3.70
CA ILE A 263 -11.61 -2.02 2.41
C ILE A 263 -12.66 -1.44 1.46
N ALA A 264 -13.91 -1.27 1.92
CA ALA A 264 -14.97 -0.70 1.09
C ALA A 264 -14.65 0.72 0.61
N ARG A 265 -14.01 1.55 1.45
CA ARG A 265 -13.56 2.90 1.10
C ARG A 265 -12.44 2.85 0.06
N ALA A 266 -11.44 2.00 0.26
CA ALA A 266 -10.33 1.83 -0.68
C ALA A 266 -10.77 1.33 -2.06
N GLU A 267 -11.82 0.50 -2.12
CA GLU A 267 -12.41 0.00 -3.38
C GLU A 267 -13.38 0.99 -4.04
N ALA A 268 -13.84 2.02 -3.32
CA ALA A 268 -14.90 2.90 -3.79
C ALA A 268 -14.56 3.62 -5.10
N PRO A 269 -13.35 4.20 -5.30
CA PRO A 269 -13.03 4.88 -6.56
C PRO A 269 -13.18 3.97 -7.79
N GLN A 270 -12.66 2.74 -7.71
CA GLN A 270 -12.76 1.78 -8.82
C GLN A 270 -14.21 1.35 -9.06
N ARG A 271 -15.00 1.15 -8.00
CA ARG A 271 -16.42 0.81 -8.11
C ARG A 271 -17.22 1.95 -8.75
N ILE A 272 -16.93 3.19 -8.39
CA ILE A 272 -17.57 4.38 -8.97
C ILE A 272 -17.24 4.47 -10.46
N LEU A 273 -15.97 4.33 -10.85
CA LEU A 273 -15.57 4.35 -12.26
C LEU A 273 -16.30 3.29 -13.09
N ILE A 274 -16.38 2.05 -12.60
CA ILE A 274 -17.11 0.97 -13.27
C ILE A 274 -18.61 1.30 -13.40
N LEU A 275 -19.18 1.96 -12.39
CA LEU A 275 -20.59 2.38 -12.45
C LEU A 275 -20.79 3.51 -13.46
N GLU A 276 -19.89 4.49 -13.52
CA GLU A 276 -19.94 5.58 -14.50
C GLU A 276 -19.85 5.03 -15.93
N GLU A 277 -18.95 4.09 -16.20
CA GLU A 277 -18.85 3.42 -17.51
C GLU A 277 -20.15 2.70 -17.89
N LYS A 278 -20.77 2.01 -16.92
CA LYS A 278 -22.06 1.32 -17.15
C LYS A 278 -23.20 2.29 -17.42
N VAL A 279 -23.24 3.41 -16.69
CA VAL A 279 -24.24 4.46 -16.89
C VAL A 279 -24.06 5.09 -18.28
N ALA A 280 -22.84 5.45 -18.67
CA ALA A 280 -22.54 5.99 -20.00
C ALA A 280 -22.94 5.01 -21.13
N ALA A 281 -22.71 3.71 -20.93
CA ALA A 281 -23.14 2.68 -21.87
C ALA A 281 -24.68 2.59 -21.99
N LEU A 282 -25.40 2.72 -20.86
CA LEU A 282 -26.86 2.75 -20.84
C LEU A 282 -27.41 4.01 -21.51
N GLU A 283 -26.80 5.17 -21.28
CA GLU A 283 -27.18 6.44 -21.92
C GLU A 283 -27.06 6.34 -23.44
N ASN A 284 -25.93 5.85 -23.96
CA ASN A 284 -25.72 5.65 -25.40
C ASN A 284 -26.73 4.65 -26.01
N THR A 285 -27.04 3.54 -25.32
CA THR A 285 -28.09 2.62 -25.77
C THR A 285 -29.47 3.31 -25.79
N THR A 286 -29.78 4.13 -24.80
CA THR A 286 -31.05 4.87 -24.72
C THR A 286 -31.17 5.87 -25.85
N GLU A 287 -30.11 6.63 -26.15
CA GLU A 287 -30.06 7.56 -27.28
C GLU A 287 -30.29 6.85 -28.62
N LYS A 288 -29.71 5.65 -28.82
CA LYS A 288 -29.93 4.84 -30.02
C LYS A 288 -31.38 4.36 -30.16
N ILE A 289 -32.03 4.02 -29.04
CA ILE A 289 -33.45 3.62 -29.03
C ILE A 289 -34.31 4.82 -29.40
N ILE A 290 -34.09 5.99 -28.78
CA ILE A 290 -34.80 7.24 -29.11
C ILE A 290 -34.67 7.55 -30.60
N GLY A 291 -33.44 7.57 -31.13
CA GLY A 291 -33.19 7.84 -32.55
C GLY A 291 -33.73 6.76 -33.49
N SER A 292 -34.03 5.56 -33.01
CA SER A 292 -34.71 4.51 -33.79
C SER A 292 -36.23 4.69 -33.77
N MET A 293 -36.79 5.13 -32.64
CA MET A 293 -38.21 5.46 -32.50
C MET A 293 -38.58 6.65 -33.40
N GLU A 294 -37.79 7.72 -33.40
CA GLU A 294 -38.01 8.89 -34.28
C GLU A 294 -38.04 8.51 -35.77
N ARG A 295 -37.14 7.59 -36.19
CA ARG A 295 -37.13 7.06 -37.56
C ARG A 295 -38.36 6.21 -37.87
N LEU A 296 -38.84 5.45 -36.88
CA LEU A 296 -40.04 4.63 -37.03
C LEU A 296 -41.28 5.52 -37.18
N GLU A 297 -41.41 6.55 -36.35
CA GLU A 297 -42.47 7.56 -36.42
C GLU A 297 -42.49 8.23 -37.80
N THR A 298 -41.33 8.68 -38.28
CA THR A 298 -41.21 9.30 -39.62
C THR A 298 -41.70 8.35 -40.72
N LYS A 299 -41.33 7.07 -40.68
CA LYS A 299 -41.78 6.07 -41.67
C LYS A 299 -43.27 5.77 -41.58
N ILE A 300 -43.84 5.79 -40.38
CA ILE A 300 -45.29 5.63 -40.18
C ILE A 300 -46.02 6.80 -40.83
N ASP A 301 -45.55 8.04 -40.61
CA ASP A 301 -46.13 9.23 -41.22
C ASP A 301 -46.04 9.21 -42.75
N GLU A 302 -44.91 8.78 -43.32
CA GLU A 302 -44.75 8.59 -44.76
C GLU A 302 -45.75 7.57 -45.33
N LEU A 303 -45.95 6.43 -44.66
CA LEU A 303 -46.92 5.42 -45.07
C LEU A 303 -48.36 5.94 -45.01
N LEU A 304 -48.68 6.72 -43.97
CA LEU A 304 -50.00 7.34 -43.84
C LEU A 304 -50.23 8.38 -44.95
N ALA A 305 -49.22 9.18 -45.30
CA ALA A 305 -49.31 10.14 -46.40
C ALA A 305 -49.51 9.46 -47.76
N LEU A 306 -48.83 8.34 -48.01
CA LEU A 306 -49.03 7.52 -49.21
C LEU A 306 -50.48 6.99 -49.29
N SER A 307 -51.07 6.58 -48.18
CA SER A 307 -52.45 6.09 -48.15
C SER A 307 -53.51 7.15 -48.49
N GLN A 308 -53.18 8.43 -48.29
CA GLN A 308 -54.04 9.56 -48.61
C GLN A 308 -53.88 10.07 -50.05
N THR A 309 -52.88 9.58 -50.79
CA THR A 309 -52.67 10.00 -52.18
C THR A 309 -53.74 9.34 -53.06
N PRO A 310 -54.65 10.09 -53.70
CA PRO A 310 -55.74 9.50 -54.47
C PRO A 310 -55.16 8.64 -55.61
N LEU A 311 -55.65 7.40 -55.70
CA LEU A 311 -55.30 6.47 -56.77
C LEU A 311 -55.44 7.17 -58.11
N LYS A 312 -54.33 7.29 -58.83
CA LYS A 312 -54.34 7.85 -60.19
C LYS A 312 -55.31 6.99 -61.00
N PRO A 313 -56.37 7.58 -61.60
CA PRO A 313 -57.33 6.79 -62.36
C PRO A 313 -56.58 6.01 -63.45
N PRO A 314 -56.98 4.76 -63.73
CA PRO A 314 -56.30 3.91 -64.69
C PRO A 314 -56.16 4.66 -66.02
N ASP A 315 -54.94 4.69 -66.55
CA ASP A 315 -54.64 5.35 -67.81
C ASP A 315 -55.30 4.53 -68.93
N ASN A 316 -56.50 4.96 -69.35
CA ASN A 316 -57.29 4.36 -70.42
C ASN A 316 -56.65 4.62 -71.80
N ARG A 317 -55.35 4.34 -71.96
CA ARG A 317 -54.75 4.20 -73.28
C ARG A 317 -54.95 2.77 -73.74
N GLU A 318 -56.07 2.55 -74.39
CA GLU A 318 -56.28 1.41 -75.28
C GLU A 318 -55.09 1.31 -76.23
N VAL A 319 -54.36 0.20 -76.15
CA VAL A 319 -53.38 -0.21 -77.15
C VAL A 319 -54.20 -0.63 -78.38
N VAL A 320 -54.23 0.26 -79.38
CA VAL A 320 -54.74 -0.02 -80.73
C VAL A 320 -53.78 -0.96 -81.44
#